data_AF-A0A7X0S0G7-F1
#
_entry.id   AF-A0A7X0S0G7-F1
#
_cell.length_a   1.000
_cell.length_b   1.000
_cell.length_c   1.000
_cell.angle_alpha   90.00
_cell.angle_beta   90.00
_cell.angle_gamma   90.00
#
_symmetry.space_group_name_H-M   'P 1'
#
loop_
_entity.id
_entity.type
_entity.pdbx_description
1 polymer ?
#
loop_
_entity_poly.entity_id
_entity_poly.type
_entity_poly.pdbx_seq_one_letter_code
_entity_poly.pdbx_strand_id
1 'polypeptide(L)'
;MTERIVSRAVPAVARPGVILLGGAARRTVRLAYDGEALDPQIERRVFRNHFGEEETYYTIDLHARDPRVLSLRIALTFQFQ
;
A
#
# COMPACT_ATOMS: atom_id res chain seq x y z
N MET A 1 10.97 -10.73 4.04
CA MET A 1 9.52 -11.01 3.88
C MET A 1 8.83 -9.74 3.40
N THR A 2 7.81 -9.87 2.53
CA THR A 2 7.07 -8.73 1.98
C THR A 2 5.58 -9.05 1.97
N GLU A 3 4.74 -8.12 2.39
CA GLU A 3 3.29 -8.15 2.16
C GLU A 3 2.94 -7.13 1.07
N ARG A 4 2.14 -7.52 0.07
CA ARG A 4 1.76 -6.64 -1.05
C ARG A 4 0.28 -6.34 -1.04
N ILE A 5 -0.05 -5.06 -1.06
CA ILE A 5 -1.42 -4.56 -1.28
C ILE A 5 -1.50 -3.96 -2.68
N VAL A 6 -2.60 -4.27 -3.38
CA VAL A 6 -2.88 -3.71 -4.70
C VAL A 6 -4.09 -2.79 -4.61
N SER A 7 -3.97 -1.58 -5.15
CA SER A 7 -5.02 -0.56 -5.08
C SER A 7 -5.15 0.19 -6.40
N ARG A 8 -6.39 0.52 -6.80
CA ARG A 8 -6.67 1.49 -7.87
C ARG A 8 -6.60 2.94 -7.38
N ALA A 9 -6.80 3.15 -6.07
CA ALA A 9 -6.71 4.46 -5.46
C ALA A 9 -5.23 4.83 -5.26
N VAL A 10 -4.88 6.08 -5.59
CA VAL A 10 -3.51 6.61 -5.47
C VAL A 10 -3.07 6.54 -4.00
N PRO A 11 -2.00 5.79 -3.69
CA PRO A 11 -1.45 5.72 -2.35
C PRO A 11 -0.41 6.82 -2.11
N ALA A 12 -0.36 7.33 -0.88
CA ALA A 12 0.70 8.22 -0.43
C ALA A 12 1.07 7.91 1.02
N VAL A 13 2.37 7.84 1.33
CA VAL A 13 2.84 7.76 2.71
C VAL A 13 2.59 9.12 3.37
N ALA A 14 1.66 9.16 4.32
CA ALA A 14 1.38 10.40 5.06
C ALA A 14 2.43 10.63 6.16
N ARG A 15 2.88 9.55 6.80
CA ARG A 15 3.94 9.50 7.82
C ARG A 15 4.32 8.03 8.08
N PRO A 16 5.41 7.74 8.80
CA PRO A 16 5.72 6.37 9.22
C PRO A 16 4.50 5.69 9.88
N GLY A 17 4.20 4.47 9.43
CA GLY A 17 3.07 3.66 9.88
C GLY A 17 1.71 4.05 9.31
N VAL A 18 1.62 5.03 8.39
CA VAL A 18 0.35 5.46 7.79
C VAL A 18 0.46 5.75 6.30
N ILE A 19 -0.36 5.06 5.50
CA ILE A 19 -0.60 5.33 4.08
C ILE A 19 -2.04 5.80 3.88
N LEU A 20 -2.23 6.81 3.04
CA LEU A 20 -3.55 7.25 2.58
C LEU A 20 -3.81 6.71 1.18
N LEU A 21 -4.99 6.13 0.96
CA LEU A 21 -5.48 5.70 -0.35
C LEU A 21 -6.59 6.65 -0.80
N GLY A 22 -6.45 7.30 -1.96
CA GLY A 22 -7.52 8.11 -2.57
C GLY A 22 -7.19 9.57 -2.86
N GLY A 23 -5.98 10.06 -2.53
CA GLY A 23 -5.60 11.46 -2.79
C GLY A 23 -6.55 12.49 -2.14
N ALA A 24 -6.63 13.72 -2.68
CA ALA A 24 -7.44 14.83 -2.16
C ALA A 24 -8.97 14.70 -2.40
N ALA A 25 -9.47 13.51 -2.76
CA ALA A 25 -10.89 13.28 -2.97
C ALA A 25 -11.65 13.03 -1.66
N ARG A 26 -12.98 13.21 -1.68
CA ARG A 26 -13.87 13.12 -0.49
C ARG A 26 -13.92 11.75 0.22
N ARG A 27 -13.35 10.69 -0.37
CA ARG A 27 -13.31 9.35 0.23
C ARG A 27 -11.87 8.89 0.28
N THR A 28 -11.34 8.80 1.49
CA THR A 28 -9.98 8.39 1.77
C THR A 28 -9.98 7.18 2.68
N VAL A 29 -9.12 6.22 2.38
CA VAL A 29 -8.85 5.11 3.29
C VAL A 29 -7.51 5.36 3.97
N ARG A 30 -7.51 5.35 5.30
CA ARG A 30 -6.28 5.34 6.07
C ARG A 30 -5.88 3.90 6.34
N LEU A 31 -4.74 3.51 5.79
CA LEU A 31 -4.07 2.25 6.07
C LEU A 31 -3.00 2.48 7.14
N ALA A 32 -3.17 1.89 8.32
CA ALA A 32 -2.17 1.89 9.38
C ALA A 32 -1.43 0.56 9.45
N TYR A 33 -0.12 0.62 9.69
CA TYR A 33 0.80 -0.49 9.82
C TYR A 33 1.89 -0.17 10.86
N ASP A 34 2.70 -1.17 11.25
CA ASP A 34 3.85 -0.97 12.14
C ASP A 34 5.02 -0.31 11.38
N GLY A 35 5.23 0.99 11.61
CA GLY A 35 6.28 1.78 10.96
C GLY A 35 7.71 1.45 11.38
N GLU A 36 7.88 0.81 12.54
CA GLU A 36 9.18 0.38 13.06
C GLU A 36 9.58 -0.98 12.46
N ALA A 37 8.61 -1.87 12.23
CA ALA A 37 8.87 -3.19 11.67
C ALA A 37 8.88 -3.22 10.13
N LEU A 38 8.16 -2.31 9.48
CA LEU A 38 7.91 -2.35 8.03
C LEU A 38 8.33 -1.08 7.31
N ASP A 39 8.83 -1.25 6.09
CA ASP A 39 9.21 -0.18 5.18
C ASP A 39 8.37 -0.26 3.88
N PRO A 40 7.59 0.79 3.54
CA PRO A 40 6.72 0.76 2.38
C PRO A 40 7.46 1.16 1.09
N GLN A 41 7.26 0.38 0.03
CA GLN A 41 7.61 0.75 -1.35
C GLN A 41 6.32 0.85 -2.18
N ILE A 42 6.12 1.99 -2.82
CA ILE A 42 4.93 2.27 -3.63
C ILE A 42 5.36 2.35 -5.09
N GLU A 43 4.68 1.59 -5.95
CA GLU A 43 4.93 1.66 -7.40
C GLU A 43 3.63 1.85 -8.18
N ARG A 44 3.69 2.70 -9.19
CA ARG A 44 2.64 2.83 -10.19
C ARG A 44 2.86 1.76 -11.27
N ARG A 45 1.80 1.03 -11.60
CA ARG A 45 1.78 0.02 -12.65
C ARG A 45 0.67 0.34 -13.64
N VAL A 46 0.88 -0.04 -14.89
CA VAL A 46 -0.09 0.09 -15.98
C VAL A 46 -0.39 -1.30 -16.51
N PHE A 47 -1.64 -1.58 -16.83
CA PHE A 47 -2.07 -2.79 -17.51
C PHE A 47 -3.07 -2.44 -18.59
N ARG A 48 -3.23 -3.35 -19.54
CA ARG A 48 -4.26 -3.24 -20.56
C ARG A 48 -5.46 -4.07 -20.13
N ASN A 49 -6.63 -3.46 -20.01
CA ASN A 49 -7.85 -4.16 -19.64
C ASN A 49 -8.36 -5.02 -20.82
N HIS A 50 -9.44 -5.76 -20.61
CA HIS A 50 -10.02 -6.65 -21.62
C HIS A 50 -10.63 -5.92 -22.83
N PHE A 51 -10.86 -4.60 -22.72
CA PHE A 51 -11.28 -3.74 -23.83
C PHE A 51 -10.09 -3.17 -24.62
N GLY A 52 -8.87 -3.47 -24.21
CA GLY A 52 -7.68 -2.91 -24.85
C GLY A 52 -7.33 -1.49 -24.37
N GLU A 53 -7.91 -1.03 -23.27
CA GLU A 53 -7.64 0.30 -22.70
C GLU A 53 -6.55 0.21 -21.62
N GLU A 54 -5.70 1.23 -21.51
CA GLU A 54 -4.71 1.30 -20.44
C GLU A 54 -5.36 1.76 -19.13
N GLU A 55 -5.20 0.95 -18.08
CA GLU A 55 -5.62 1.26 -16.72
C GLU A 55 -4.40 1.30 -15.78
N THR A 56 -4.47 2.15 -14.77
CA THR A 56 -3.42 2.27 -13.73
C THR A 56 -3.85 1.56 -12.45
N TYR A 57 -2.91 0.86 -11.83
CA TYR A 57 -3.01 0.42 -10.44
C TYR A 57 -1.70 0.71 -9.71
N TYR A 58 -1.72 0.59 -8.40
CA TYR A 58 -0.58 0.82 -7.54
C TYR A 58 -0.31 -0.42 -6.70
N THR A 59 0.97 -0.76 -6.53
CA THR A 59 1.41 -1.75 -5.55
C THR A 59 1.98 -1.02 -4.35
N ILE A 60 1.66 -1.52 -3.16
CA ILE A 60 2.19 -1.07 -1.88
C ILE A 60 2.85 -2.30 -1.26
N ASP A 61 4.17 -2.34 -1.29
CA ASP A 61 4.97 -3.41 -0.72
C ASP A 61 5.43 -3.01 0.67
N LEU A 62 5.01 -3.76 1.68
CA LEU A 62 5.45 -3.60 3.06
C LEU A 62 6.56 -4.61 3.33
N HIS A 63 7.81 -4.15 3.24
CA HIS A 63 8.99 -4.97 3.47
C HIS A 63 9.31 -5.03 4.96
N ALA A 64 9.61 -6.21 5.50
CA ALA A 64 10.20 -6.32 6.81
C ALA A 64 11.56 -5.60 6.85
N ARG A 65 11.79 -4.72 7.83
CA ARG A 65 13.06 -3.99 7.96
C ARG A 65 14.24 -4.92 8.26
N ASP A 66 14.05 -5.92 9.13
CA ASP A 66 15.07 -6.96 9.35
C ASP A 66 14.83 -8.15 8.39
N PRO A 67 15.70 -8.36 7.39
CA PRO A 67 15.54 -9.44 6.42
C PRO A 67 15.74 -10.84 7.02
N ARG A 68 16.28 -10.95 8.24
CA ARG A 68 16.51 -12.22 8.94
C ARG A 68 15.28 -12.73 9.68
N VAL A 69 14.21 -11.94 9.75
CA VAL A 69 12.96 -12.35 10.37
C VAL A 69 12.33 -13.49 9.55
N LEU A 70 12.26 -14.67 10.16
CA LEU A 70 11.67 -15.87 9.55
C LEU A 70 10.14 -15.91 9.65
N SER A 71 9.58 -15.22 10.63
CA SER A 71 8.13 -15.09 10.81
C SER A 71 7.78 -13.70 11.33
N LEU A 72 6.89 -13.01 10.62
CA LEU A 72 6.36 -11.71 11.04
C LEU A 72 4.84 -11.75 10.98
N ARG A 73 4.19 -11.37 12.07
CA ARG A 73 2.75 -11.11 12.03
C ARG A 73 2.53 -9.65 11.64
N ILE A 74 1.91 -9.44 10.49
CA ILE A 74 1.60 -8.10 9.99
C ILE A 74 0.15 -7.78 10.34
N ALA A 75 -0.06 -6.71 11.11
CA ALA A 75 -1.40 -6.18 11.41
C ALA A 75 -1.64 -4.93 10.57
N LEU A 76 -2.71 -4.95 9.77
CA LEU A 76 -3.13 -3.85 8.92
C LEU A 76 -4.50 -3.36 9.37
N THR A 77 -4.64 -2.06 9.58
CA THR A 77 -5.94 -1.45 9.92
C THR A 77 -6.37 -0.51 8.81
N PHE A 78 -7.55 -0.76 8.26
CA PHE A 78 -8.17 0.07 7.22
C PHE A 78 -9.32 0.88 7.83
N GLN A 79 -9.25 2.20 7.75
CA GLN A 79 -10.30 3.10 8.20
C GLN A 79 -10.87 3.85 7.00
N PHE A 80 -12.16 3.69 6.76
CA PHE A 80 -12.88 4.31 5.65
C PHE A 80 -13.55 5.60 6.14
N GLN A 81 -13.36 6.69 5.38
CA GLN A 81 -13.93 8.01 5.67
C GLN A 81 -14.78 8.50 4.50
#